data_AF-A0A7H4LVN3-F1
#
_entry.id   AF-A0A7H4LVN3-F1
#
_cell.length_a   1.000
_cell.length_b   1.000
_cell.length_c   1.000
_cell.angle_alpha   90.00
_cell.angle_beta   90.00
_cell.angle_gamma   90.00
#
_symmetry.space_group_name_H-M   'P 1'
#
loop_
_entity.id
_entity.type
_entity.pdbx_description
1 polymer ?
#
loop_
_entity_poly.entity_id
_entity_poly.type
_entity_poly.pdbx_seq_one_letter_code
_entity_poly.pdbx_strand_id
1 'polypeptide(L)'
;MTTVRIRNLNTGTLVDAEVQTPNFYVNYEGDTHIDGVPGCAAPIGLTFLNSAGCKTGKLLPTGNVVDVIDDVEVTCIDMAMPMVLIRAERMGKTGDESPADLDADRAFMNKLETIRRKAGAKMGWAMSPIK
;
A
#
# COMPACT_ATOMS: atom_id res chain seq x y z
N MET A 1 -6.80 -27.35 6.83
CA MET A 1 -6.11 -26.19 6.26
C MET A 1 -6.01 -26.41 4.77
N THR A 2 -6.38 -25.42 3.96
CA THR A 2 -6.32 -25.49 2.51
C THR A 2 -5.58 -24.27 2.00
N THR A 3 -4.53 -24.48 1.20
CA THR A 3 -3.85 -23.39 0.49
C THR A 3 -4.54 -23.13 -0.84
N VAL A 4 -4.98 -21.89 -1.05
CA VAL A 4 -5.56 -21.42 -2.30
C VAL A 4 -4.56 -20.49 -2.97
N ARG A 5 -4.07 -20.87 -4.15
CA ARG A 5 -3.19 -20.02 -4.96
C ARG A 5 -4.01 -19.12 -5.88
N ILE A 6 -3.95 -17.82 -5.62
CA ILE A 6 -4.72 -16.79 -6.32
C ILE A 6 -3.81 -16.04 -7.29
N ARG A 7 -4.19 -15.96 -8.57
CA ARG A 7 -3.53 -15.08 -9.54
C ARG A 7 -4.21 -13.71 -9.54
N ASN A 8 -3.52 -12.69 -9.06
CA ASN A 8 -4.01 -11.31 -9.14
C ASN A 8 -3.82 -10.79 -10.56
N LEU A 9 -4.91 -10.63 -11.31
CA LEU A 9 -4.86 -10.20 -12.71
C LEU A 9 -4.41 -8.74 -12.88
N ASN A 10 -4.53 -7.91 -11.85
CA ASN A 10 -4.11 -6.51 -11.92
C ASN A 10 -2.58 -6.38 -11.90
N THR A 11 -1.90 -7.18 -11.09
CA THR A 11 -0.43 -7.14 -10.88
C THR A 11 0.30 -8.27 -11.60
N GLY A 12 -0.42 -9.31 -12.04
CA GLY A 12 0.17 -10.55 -12.53
C GLY A 12 0.81 -11.42 -11.43
N THR A 13 0.78 -10.99 -10.16
CA THR A 13 1.41 -11.69 -9.04
C THR A 13 0.55 -12.83 -8.51
N LEU A 14 1.19 -13.74 -7.77
CA LEU A 14 0.52 -14.84 -7.08
C LEU A 14 0.41 -14.52 -5.59
N VAL A 15 -0.73 -14.87 -5.00
CA VAL A 15 -0.98 -14.78 -3.56
C VAL A 15 -1.40 -16.17 -3.08
N ASP A 16 -0.69 -16.70 -2.11
CA ASP A 16 -1.11 -17.93 -1.42
C ASP A 16 -1.95 -17.54 -0.21
N ALA A 17 -3.19 -18.03 -0.17
CA ALA A 17 -4.12 -17.84 0.94
C ALA A 17 -4.26 -19.15 1.73
N GLU A 18 -3.96 -19.11 3.01
CA GLU A 18 -4.15 -20.23 3.94
C GLU A 18 -5.53 -20.12 4.59
N VAL A 19 -6.45 -21.01 4.22
CA VAL A 19 -7.85 -20.99 4.67
C VAL A 19 -8.12 -22.18 5.58
N GLN A 20 -8.70 -21.90 6.76
CA GLN A 20 -9.12 -22.95 7.67
C GLN A 20 -10.34 -23.69 7.12
N THR A 21 -10.19 -25.01 6.95
CA THR A 21 -11.19 -25.89 6.31
C THR A 21 -11.49 -27.17 7.12
N PRO A 22 -11.82 -27.07 8.42
CA PRO A 22 -12.17 -28.26 9.21
C PRO A 22 -13.38 -28.97 8.61
N ASN A 23 -13.36 -30.30 8.62
CA ASN A 23 -14.43 -31.14 8.05
C ASN A 23 -14.77 -30.81 6.58
N PHE A 24 -13.80 -30.30 5.81
CA PHE A 24 -13.95 -29.92 4.39
C PHE A 24 -14.86 -28.71 4.13
N TYR A 25 -15.21 -27.92 5.15
CA TYR A 25 -15.96 -26.67 5.00
C TYR A 25 -15.09 -25.49 5.44
N VAL A 26 -15.24 -24.35 4.77
CA VAL A 26 -14.61 -23.09 5.20
C VAL A 26 -15.10 -22.73 6.59
N ASN A 27 -14.17 -22.46 7.50
CA ASN A 27 -14.47 -21.97 8.84
C ASN A 27 -14.28 -20.45 8.87
N TYR A 28 -15.31 -19.74 9.33
CA TYR A 28 -15.27 -18.29 9.56
C TYR A 28 -15.13 -17.94 11.05
N GLU A 29 -15.41 -18.89 11.94
CA GLU A 29 -15.35 -18.68 13.39
C GLU A 29 -13.92 -18.81 13.90
N GLY A 30 -13.47 -17.87 14.73
CA GLY A 30 -12.13 -17.87 15.30
C GLY A 30 -11.92 -16.67 16.21
N ASP A 31 -10.73 -16.58 16.81
CA ASP A 31 -10.37 -15.58 17.81
C ASP A 31 -9.45 -14.47 17.27
N THR A 32 -9.18 -14.47 15.96
CA THR A 32 -8.33 -13.46 15.33
C THR A 32 -9.11 -12.16 15.15
N HIS A 33 -8.47 -11.05 15.52
CA HIS A 33 -9.00 -9.70 15.39
C HIS A 33 -8.14 -8.91 14.40
N ILE A 34 -8.78 -8.02 13.63
CA ILE A 34 -8.09 -7.05 12.77
C ILE A 34 -8.67 -5.66 13.02
N ASP A 35 -7.80 -4.64 13.08
CA ASP A 35 -8.23 -3.28 13.33
C ASP A 35 -9.19 -2.79 12.25
N GLY A 36 -10.25 -2.09 12.67
CA GLY A 36 -11.30 -1.57 11.79
C GLY A 36 -12.47 -2.54 11.51
N VAL A 37 -12.42 -3.79 11.99
CA VAL A 37 -13.53 -4.76 11.86
C VAL A 37 -14.04 -5.19 13.24
N PRO A 38 -15.34 -5.04 13.55
CA PRO A 38 -15.90 -5.52 14.81
C PRO A 38 -15.88 -7.05 14.93
N GLY A 39 -15.59 -7.55 16.14
CA GLY A 39 -15.62 -8.98 16.46
C GLY A 39 -14.33 -9.71 16.09
N CYS A 40 -14.44 -11.03 15.93
CA CYS A 40 -13.33 -11.93 15.58
C CYS A 40 -13.77 -12.97 14.55
N ALA A 41 -12.79 -13.53 13.86
CA ALA A 41 -12.99 -14.55 12.84
C ALA A 41 -11.79 -15.49 12.74
N ALA A 42 -11.94 -16.57 11.97
CA ALA A 42 -10.82 -17.44 11.59
C ALA A 42 -9.79 -16.63 10.77
N PRO A 43 -8.49 -16.79 11.02
CA PRO A 43 -7.46 -16.08 10.28
C PRO A 43 -7.36 -16.59 8.83
N ILE A 44 -7.01 -15.68 7.92
CA ILE A 44 -6.56 -16.01 6.56
C ILE A 44 -5.14 -15.50 6.42
N GLY A 45 -4.17 -16.42 6.37
CA GLY A 45 -2.78 -16.08 6.10
C GLY A 45 -2.59 -15.75 4.62
N LEU A 46 -2.09 -14.55 4.29
CA LEU A 46 -1.82 -14.15 2.90
C LEU A 46 -0.32 -13.98 2.68
N THR A 47 0.23 -14.74 1.74
CA THR A 47 1.63 -14.62 1.30
C THR A 47 1.68 -14.06 -0.12
N PHE A 48 2.24 -12.86 -0.27
CA PHE A 48 2.40 -12.18 -1.56
C PHE A 48 3.72 -12.57 -2.22
N LEU A 49 3.65 -13.38 -3.27
CA LEU A 49 4.83 -13.93 -3.94
C LEU A 49 5.34 -12.96 -5.02
N ASN A 50 6.66 -12.81 -5.14
CA ASN A 50 7.35 -12.04 -6.18
C ASN A 50 6.74 -10.65 -6.44
N SER A 51 6.40 -9.93 -5.37
CA SER A 51 5.62 -8.68 -5.47
C SER A 51 6.47 -7.42 -5.66
N ALA A 52 7.80 -7.54 -5.63
CA ALA A 52 8.71 -6.42 -5.89
C ALA A 52 8.60 -5.98 -7.36
N GLY A 53 8.37 -4.69 -7.57
CA GLY A 53 8.27 -4.10 -8.92
C GLY A 53 7.07 -4.58 -9.72
N CYS A 54 5.98 -5.04 -9.09
CA CYS A 54 4.86 -5.65 -9.80
C CYS A 54 4.14 -4.70 -10.76
N LYS A 55 4.32 -3.39 -10.63
CA LYS A 55 3.74 -2.37 -11.51
C LYS A 55 4.76 -1.58 -12.31
N THR A 56 5.96 -1.39 -11.78
CA THR A 56 7.01 -0.53 -12.34
C THR A 56 8.22 -1.32 -12.85
N GLY A 57 8.26 -2.63 -12.62
CA GLY A 57 9.35 -3.53 -13.01
C GLY A 57 10.58 -3.49 -12.09
N LYS A 58 10.61 -2.62 -11.08
CA LYS A 58 11.73 -2.48 -10.13
C LYS A 58 11.22 -2.20 -8.73
N LEU A 59 11.93 -2.69 -7.70
CA LEU A 59 11.62 -2.34 -6.31
C LEU A 59 11.74 -0.83 -6.04
N LEU A 60 12.80 -0.22 -6.57
CA LEU A 60 13.05 1.22 -6.53
C LEU A 60 12.92 1.78 -7.95
N PRO A 61 11.71 2.16 -8.39
CA PRO A 61 11.44 2.59 -9.76
C PRO A 61 12.26 3.78 -10.24
N THR A 62 12.63 4.69 -9.34
CA THR A 62 13.48 5.86 -9.66
C THR A 62 14.97 5.53 -9.71
N GLY A 63 15.37 4.36 -9.23
CA GLY A 63 16.76 3.95 -9.07
C GLY A 63 17.42 4.47 -7.79
N ASN A 64 16.77 5.33 -7.01
CA ASN A 64 17.30 5.92 -5.79
C ASN A 64 16.60 5.33 -4.55
N VAL A 65 17.33 5.21 -3.44
CA VAL A 65 16.71 4.92 -2.12
C VAL A 65 15.99 6.17 -1.60
N VAL A 66 16.54 7.35 -1.88
CA VAL A 66 15.97 8.65 -1.52
C VAL A 66 15.98 9.55 -2.75
N ASP A 67 14.81 10.08 -3.09
CA ASP A 67 14.63 11.19 -4.02
C ASP A 67 14.30 12.47 -3.24
N VAL A 68 14.53 13.63 -3.87
CA VAL A 68 14.04 14.92 -3.35
C VAL A 68 12.98 15.46 -4.31
N ILE A 69 11.80 15.77 -3.79
CA ILE A 69 10.68 16.35 -4.53
C ILE A 69 10.14 17.52 -3.70
N ASP A 70 10.17 18.72 -4.26
CA ASP A 70 9.73 19.96 -3.58
C ASP A 70 10.38 20.14 -2.21
N ASP A 71 11.70 19.95 -2.16
CA ASP A 71 12.55 20.03 -0.96
C ASP A 71 12.18 19.02 0.16
N VAL A 72 11.36 18.01 -0.18
CA VAL A 72 11.00 16.89 0.69
C VAL A 72 11.72 15.63 0.23
N GLU A 73 12.41 14.97 1.15
CA GLU A 73 12.97 13.64 0.92
C GLU A 73 11.88 12.59 0.92
N VAL A 74 11.87 11.75 -0.12
CA VAL A 74 10.89 10.70 -0.31
C VAL A 74 11.57 9.41 -0.78
N THR A 75 10.96 8.26 -0.48
CA THR A 75 11.31 6.99 -1.11
C THR A 75 10.18 6.55 -2.01
N CYS A 76 10.47 6.42 -3.31
CA CYS A 76 9.55 5.82 -4.28
C CYS A 76 9.81 4.31 -4.33
N ILE A 77 8.85 3.50 -3.86
CA ILE A 77 8.98 2.04 -3.76
C ILE A 77 7.79 1.33 -4.41
N ASP A 78 8.04 0.21 -5.08
CA ASP A 78 7.00 -0.67 -5.61
C ASP A 78 7.16 -2.08 -5.04
N MET A 79 6.39 -2.37 -4.00
CA MET A 79 6.35 -3.67 -3.34
C MET A 79 4.89 -4.03 -3.09
N ALA A 80 4.34 -4.91 -3.92
CA ALA A 80 2.91 -5.21 -4.06
C ALA A 80 2.04 -4.06 -4.60
N MET A 81 2.37 -2.81 -4.24
CA MET A 81 1.85 -1.60 -4.86
C MET A 81 2.92 -0.48 -4.87
N PRO A 82 2.83 0.49 -5.80
CA PRO A 82 3.63 1.69 -5.79
C PRO A 82 3.25 2.61 -4.62
N MET A 83 4.23 3.08 -3.87
CA MET A 83 4.08 3.96 -2.72
C MET A 83 5.15 5.05 -2.73
N VAL A 84 4.82 6.17 -2.09
CA VAL A 84 5.75 7.25 -1.78
C VAL A 84 5.83 7.34 -0.26
N LEU A 85 6.98 6.98 0.31
CA LEU A 85 7.21 7.05 1.74
C LEU A 85 7.82 8.41 2.08
N ILE A 86 7.23 9.10 3.05
CA ILE A 86 7.62 10.45 3.48
C ILE A 86 7.60 10.49 5.00
N ARG A 87 8.60 11.13 5.61
CA ARG A 87 8.59 11.43 7.04
C ARG A 87 7.51 12.47 7.35
N ALA A 88 6.65 12.19 8.33
CA ALA A 88 5.53 13.07 8.69
C ALA A 88 5.99 14.51 9.01
N GLU A 89 7.14 14.65 9.69
CA GLU A 89 7.66 15.96 10.11
C GLU A 89 8.04 16.84 8.91
N ARG A 90 8.43 16.25 7.77
CA ARG A 90 8.71 16.97 6.51
C ARG A 90 7.45 17.52 5.84
N MET A 91 6.30 17.07 6.31
CA MET A 91 4.98 17.52 5.90
C MET A 91 4.29 18.36 6.99
N GLY A 92 4.99 18.71 8.08
CA GLY A 92 4.42 19.46 9.20
C GLY A 92 3.42 18.65 10.02
N LYS A 93 3.58 17.32 10.06
CA LYS A 93 2.74 16.37 10.77
C LYS A 93 3.54 15.58 11.79
N THR A 94 2.82 15.06 12.78
CA THR A 94 3.33 14.13 13.79
C THR A 94 3.25 12.68 13.31
N GLY A 95 2.24 12.35 12.51
CA GLY A 95 1.94 10.99 12.07
C GLY A 95 0.81 10.32 12.85
N ASP A 96 0.33 10.96 13.93
CA ASP A 96 -0.74 10.45 14.81
C ASP A 96 -2.06 11.25 14.66
N GLU A 97 -2.15 12.12 13.66
CA GLU A 97 -3.37 12.89 13.40
C GLU A 97 -4.57 11.99 13.08
N SER A 98 -5.77 12.45 13.45
CA SER A 98 -6.99 11.77 13.04
C SER A 98 -7.23 11.92 11.54
N PRO A 99 -7.97 11.00 10.88
CA PRO A 99 -8.35 11.15 9.48
C PRO A 99 -9.07 12.48 9.20
N ALA A 100 -9.95 12.91 10.11
CA ALA A 100 -10.69 14.17 9.96
C ALA A 100 -9.76 15.40 10.01
N ASP A 101 -8.73 15.38 10.86
CA ASP A 101 -7.76 16.47 10.95
C ASP A 101 -6.87 16.55 9.71
N LEU A 102 -6.48 15.39 9.15
CA LEU A 102 -5.72 15.33 7.90
C LEU A 102 -6.56 15.82 6.71
N ASP A 103 -7.81 15.38 6.60
CA ASP A 103 -8.73 15.77 5.52
C ASP A 103 -9.09 17.26 5.56
N ALA A 104 -9.21 17.84 6.76
CA ALA A 104 -9.49 19.25 6.94
C ALA A 104 -8.28 20.15 6.58
N ASP A 105 -7.06 19.64 6.67
CA ASP A 105 -5.85 20.39 6.34
C ASP A 105 -5.59 20.43 4.82
N ARG A 106 -6.19 21.44 4.18
CA ARG A 106 -6.03 21.69 2.74
C ARG A 106 -4.59 21.96 2.31
N ALA A 107 -3.78 22.60 3.15
CA ALA A 107 -2.41 22.94 2.79
C ALA A 107 -1.54 21.67 2.72
N PHE A 108 -1.69 20.79 3.71
CA PHE A 108 -1.08 19.46 3.71
C PHE A 108 -1.54 18.63 2.50
N MET A 109 -2.85 18.52 2.26
CA MET A 109 -3.40 17.73 1.16
C MET A 109 -2.91 18.21 -0.23
N ASN A 110 -2.82 19.52 -0.44
CA ASN A 110 -2.30 20.09 -1.69
C ASN A 110 -0.80 19.79 -1.88
N LYS A 111 -0.01 19.85 -0.79
CA LYS A 111 1.42 19.52 -0.83
C LYS A 111 1.61 18.02 -1.12
N LEU A 112 0.84 17.16 -0.43
CA LEU A 112 0.87 15.70 -0.61
C LEU A 112 0.53 15.32 -2.05
N GLU A 113 -0.54 15.90 -2.62
CA GLU A 113 -0.95 15.63 -4.00
C GLU A 113 0.11 16.08 -5.03
N THR A 114 0.74 17.24 -4.80
CA THR A 114 1.81 17.74 -5.66
C THR A 114 3.00 16.77 -5.69
N ILE A 115 3.44 16.30 -4.51
CA ILE A 115 4.51 15.30 -4.38
C ILE A 115 4.09 13.99 -5.05
N ARG A 116 2.87 13.50 -4.79
CA ARG A 116 2.34 12.25 -5.37
C ARG A 116 2.40 12.26 -6.89
N ARG A 117 2.00 13.37 -7.54
CA ARG A 117 2.04 13.51 -9.00
C ARG A 117 3.46 13.50 -9.55
N LYS A 118 4.38 14.27 -8.95
CA LYS A 118 5.80 14.32 -9.36
C LYS A 118 6.50 12.98 -9.16
N ALA A 119 6.22 12.29 -8.06
CA ALA A 119 6.69 10.94 -7.80
C ALA A 119 6.14 9.94 -8.82
N GLY A 120 4.83 10.00 -9.11
CA GLY A 120 4.21 9.19 -10.16
C GLY A 120 4.90 9.34 -11.51
N ALA A 121 5.16 10.58 -11.94
CA ALA A 121 5.90 10.84 -13.17
C ALA A 121 7.33 10.25 -13.14
N LYS A 122 8.06 10.43 -12.03
CA LYS A 122 9.40 9.83 -11.83
C LYS A 122 9.39 8.30 -11.83
N MET A 123 8.29 7.68 -11.38
CA MET A 123 8.08 6.23 -11.39
C MET A 123 7.59 5.69 -12.74
N GLY A 124 7.44 6.53 -13.77
CA GLY A 124 7.05 6.14 -15.12
C GLY A 124 5.54 6.12 -15.39
N TRP A 125 4.72 6.73 -14.52
CA TRP A 125 3.28 6.80 -14.70
C TRP A 125 2.89 8.04 -15.52
N ALA A 126 1.93 7.89 -16.42
CA ALA A 126 1.39 9.01 -17.17
C ALA A 126 0.70 10.01 -16.23
N MET A 127 0.97 11.30 -16.43
CA MET A 127 0.29 12.37 -15.70
C MET A 127 -1.20 12.38 -16.06
N SER A 128 -2.06 11.89 -15.16
CA SER A 128 -3.49 12.13 -15.31
C SER A 128 -3.81 13.61 -15.06
N PRO A 129 -4.74 14.21 -15.85
CA PRO A 129 -5.26 15.54 -15.57
C PRO A 129 -6.04 15.55 -14.25
N ILE A 130 -6.11 16.73 -13.61
CA ILE A 130 -6.87 16.96 -12.38
C ILE A 130 -8.36 16.75 -12.71
N LYS A 131 -9.04 15.88 -11.98
CA LYS A 131 -10.52 15.84 -11.94
C LYS A 131 -11.01 16.83 -10.90
#